data_AF-A0A0D0C3M7-F1
#
_entry.id   AF-A0A0D0C3M7-F1
#
_cell.length_a   1.000
_cell.length_b   1.000
_cell.length_c   1.000
_cell.angle_alpha   90.00
_cell.angle_beta   90.00
_cell.angle_gamma   90.00
#
_symmetry.space_group_name_H-M   'P 1'
#
loop_
_entity.id
_entity.type
_entity.pdbx_description
1 polymer ?
#
loop_
_entity_poly.entity_id
_entity_poly.type
_entity_poly.pdbx_seq_one_letter_code
_entity_poly.pdbx_strand_id
1 'polypeptide(L)'
;MNVMLTRCRKGMVIVFSRSFLRGAASRTLLGQLCAYLTVKEGPKTWVDAGDVLNMRVDLPGVAGRSLDDVIGDMSKLDLAH
;
A
#
# COMPACT_ATOMS: atom_id res chain seq x y z
N MET A 1 20.63 -4.55 5.80
CA MET A 1 19.74 -4.11 4.69
C MET A 1 19.33 -2.66 4.90
N ASN A 2 20.28 -1.71 4.87
CA ASN A 2 20.00 -0.29 5.15
C ASN A 2 19.80 0.53 3.86
N VAL A 3 20.45 0.13 2.76
CA VAL A 3 20.46 0.90 1.50
C VAL A 3 19.09 0.92 0.83
N MET A 4 18.40 -0.21 0.70
CA MET A 4 17.11 -0.23 -0.01
C MET A 4 16.09 0.70 0.67
N LEU A 5 15.95 0.63 2.00
CA LEU A 5 14.95 1.39 2.77
C LEU A 5 15.24 2.89 2.89
N THR A 6 16.49 3.31 2.73
CA THR A 6 16.91 4.71 2.93
C THR A 6 17.04 5.52 1.64
N ARG A 7 16.80 4.90 0.48
CA ARG A 7 17.02 5.55 -0.84
C ARG A 7 15.79 6.29 -1.38
N CYS A 8 14.61 6.08 -0.80
CA CYS A 8 13.38 6.75 -1.21
C CYS A 8 13.08 7.97 -0.31
N ARG A 9 12.87 9.13 -0.93
CA ARG A 9 12.61 10.40 -0.20
C ARG A 9 11.13 10.67 0.10
N LYS A 10 10.22 10.22 -0.78
CA LYS A 10 8.77 10.52 -0.68
C LYS A 10 7.93 9.35 -0.17
N GLY A 11 8.36 8.12 -0.43
CA GLY A 11 7.77 6.90 0.11
C GLY A 11 8.13 5.70 -0.75
N MET A 12 7.78 4.51 -0.29
CA MET A 12 8.20 3.24 -0.88
C MET A 12 7.06 2.23 -0.78
N VAL A 13 6.82 1.51 -1.87
CA VAL A 13 5.95 0.33 -1.88
C VAL A 13 6.85 -0.89 -1.86
N ILE A 14 6.63 -1.78 -0.90
CA ILE A 14 7.39 -3.03 -0.78
C ILE A 14 6.39 -4.18 -0.87
N VAL A 15 6.60 -5.05 -1.85
CA VAL A 15 5.73 -6.22 -2.11
C VAL A 15 6.42 -7.47 -1.60
N PHE A 16 5.73 -8.24 -0.76
CA PHE A 16 6.23 -9.50 -0.20
C PHE A 16 5.06 -10.41 0.21
N SER A 17 5.33 -11.72 0.28
CA SER A 17 4.37 -12.65 0.85
C SER A 17 4.40 -12.61 2.38
N ARG A 18 3.22 -12.67 3.01
CA ARG A 18 3.08 -12.71 4.48
C ARG A 18 3.83 -13.90 5.10
N SER A 19 3.78 -15.05 4.43
CA SER A 19 4.47 -16.27 4.88
C SER A 19 5.99 -16.11 4.88
N PHE A 20 6.56 -15.43 3.88
CA PHE A 20 8.00 -15.18 3.82
C PHE A 20 8.49 -14.28 4.96
N LEU A 21 7.76 -13.19 5.26
CA LEU A 21 8.11 -12.28 6.36
C LEU A 21 7.94 -12.91 7.74
N ARG A 22 6.97 -13.84 7.91
CA ARG A 22 6.81 -14.59 9.16
C ARG A 22 7.83 -15.73 9.30
N GLY A 23 8.35 -16.25 8.19
CA GLY A 23 9.33 -17.33 8.15
C GLY A 23 10.77 -16.81 8.02
N ALA A 24 11.37 -17.13 6.87
CA ALA A 24 12.79 -16.91 6.60
C ALA A 24 13.25 -15.45 6.78
N ALA A 25 12.37 -14.48 6.51
CA ALA A 25 12.70 -13.06 6.63
C ALA A 25 12.34 -12.42 7.97
N SER A 26 11.84 -13.18 8.95
CA SER A 26 11.38 -12.66 10.26
C SER A 26 12.46 -11.88 11.03
N ARG A 27 13.72 -12.32 10.92
CA ARG A 27 14.89 -11.69 11.55
C ARG A 27 15.51 -10.56 10.73
N THR A 28 15.03 -10.32 9.52
CA THR A 28 15.51 -9.20 8.72
C THR A 28 14.92 -7.88 9.25
N LEU A 29 15.57 -6.77 8.94
CA LEU A 29 15.05 -5.43 9.28
C LEU A 29 13.62 -5.23 8.75
N LEU A 30 13.32 -5.74 7.56
CA LEU A 30 11.99 -5.67 6.97
C LEU A 30 10.96 -6.53 7.72
N GLY A 31 11.34 -7.74 8.12
CA GLY A 31 10.49 -8.62 8.94
C GLY A 31 10.17 -8.00 10.30
N GLN A 32 11.17 -7.41 10.96
CA GLN A 32 10.99 -6.71 12.23
C GLN A 32 10.12 -5.45 12.09
N LEU A 33 10.35 -4.64 11.05
CA LEU A 33 9.53 -3.46 10.76
C LEU A 33 8.07 -3.85 10.51
N CYS A 34 7.85 -4.91 9.73
CA CYS A 34 6.50 -5.38 9.43
C CYS A 34 5.78 -5.92 10.67
N ALA A 35 6.49 -6.65 11.54
CA ALA A 35 5.96 -7.09 12.83
C ALA A 35 5.60 -5.89 13.73
N TYR A 36 6.48 -4.90 13.83
CA TYR A 36 6.23 -3.68 14.59
C TYR A 36 5.00 -2.91 14.09
N LEU A 37 4.89 -2.68 12.78
CA LEU A 37 3.74 -1.99 12.19
C LEU A 37 2.45 -2.78 12.39
N THR A 38 2.50 -4.11 12.27
CA THR A 38 1.33 -4.97 12.51
C THR A 38 0.83 -4.85 13.95
N VAL A 39 1.74 -4.73 14.94
CA VAL A 39 1.36 -4.51 16.35
C VAL A 39 0.79 -3.12 16.57
N LYS A 40 1.37 -2.10 15.92
CA LYS A 40 1.00 -0.70 16.13
C LYS A 40 -0.29 -0.27 15.42
N GLU A 41 -0.43 -0.62 14.13
CA GLU A 41 -1.50 -0.16 13.24
C GLU A 41 -2.54 -1.26 12.97
N GLY A 42 -2.27 -2.50 13.41
CA GLY A 42 -3.19 -3.61 13.27
C GLY A 42 -3.44 -4.01 11.81
N PRO A 43 -4.68 -4.38 11.44
CA PRO A 43 -5.02 -4.90 10.11
C PRO A 43 -4.68 -3.94 8.96
N LYS A 44 -4.68 -2.62 9.22
CA LYS A 44 -4.41 -1.58 8.22
C LYS A 44 -2.99 -1.60 7.66
N THR A 45 -2.07 -2.29 8.33
CA THR A 45 -0.68 -2.47 7.88
C THR A 45 -0.59 -3.23 6.56
N TRP A 46 -1.54 -4.12 6.31
CA TRP A 46 -1.48 -5.01 5.16
C TRP A 46 -2.50 -4.63 4.13
N VAL A 47 -2.01 -4.38 2.93
CA VAL A 47 -2.82 -4.05 1.76
C VAL A 47 -2.84 -5.26 0.83
N ASP A 48 -4.02 -5.60 0.31
CA ASP A 48 -4.14 -6.64 -0.71
C ASP A 48 -3.70 -6.10 -2.08
N ALA A 49 -3.05 -6.94 -2.88
CA ALA A 49 -2.60 -6.54 -4.20
C ALA A 49 -3.77 -6.13 -5.11
N GLY A 50 -4.94 -6.76 -4.97
CA GLY A 50 -6.16 -6.37 -5.67
C GLY A 50 -6.59 -4.95 -5.33
N ASP A 51 -6.48 -4.52 -4.07
CA ASP A 51 -6.83 -3.15 -3.68
C ASP A 51 -5.88 -2.11 -4.27
N VAL A 52 -4.60 -2.46 -4.41
CA VAL A 52 -3.61 -1.62 -5.11
C VAL A 52 -3.94 -1.53 -6.61
N LEU A 53 -4.22 -2.66 -7.26
CA LEU A 53 -4.52 -2.71 -8.70
C LEU A 53 -5.83 -1.98 -9.05
N ASN A 54 -6.80 -2.00 -8.13
CA ASN A 54 -8.06 -1.27 -8.28
C ASN A 54 -7.96 0.20 -7.81
N MET A 55 -6.76 0.69 -7.49
CA MET A 55 -6.52 2.06 -6.99
C MET A 55 -7.35 2.40 -5.75
N ARG A 56 -7.68 1.43 -4.89
CA ARG A 56 -8.50 1.65 -3.68
C ARG A 56 -7.70 2.06 -2.45
N VAL A 57 -6.41 2.30 -2.63
CA VAL A 57 -5.44 2.50 -1.54
C VAL A 57 -4.57 3.68 -1.87
N ASP A 58 -4.27 4.48 -0.84
CA ASP A 58 -3.31 5.56 -0.93
C ASP A 58 -1.89 5.00 -1.12
N LEU A 59 -1.29 5.36 -2.25
CA LEU A 59 0.11 5.07 -2.54
C LEU A 59 0.96 6.31 -2.25
N PRO A 60 2.28 6.14 -2.04
CA PRO A 60 3.18 7.27 -1.89
C PRO A 60 3.05 8.31 -3.02
N GLY A 61 2.45 9.46 -2.70
CA GLY A 61 2.25 10.56 -3.64
C GLY A 61 1.01 10.45 -4.54
N VAL A 62 0.14 9.45 -4.34
CA VAL A 62 -1.11 9.27 -5.11
C VAL A 62 -2.21 8.80 -4.17
N ALA A 63 -3.29 9.57 -4.03
CA ALA A 63 -4.46 9.14 -3.28
C ALA A 63 -5.22 8.03 -4.02
N GLY A 64 -5.79 7.09 -3.28
CA GLY A 64 -6.71 6.09 -3.84
C GLY A 64 -7.99 6.75 -4.36
N ARG A 65 -8.65 6.10 -5.33
CA ARG A 65 -9.96 6.53 -5.84
C ARG A 65 -11.04 6.19 -4.81
N SER A 66 -11.79 7.20 -4.39
CA SER A 66 -13.05 7.00 -3.67
C SER A 66 -14.18 6.62 -4.66
N LEU A 67 -15.25 6.00 -4.14
CA LEU A 67 -16.51 5.85 -4.87
C LEU A 67 -17.03 7.20 -5.40
N ASP A 68 -16.77 8.27 -4.66
CA ASP A 68 -17.16 9.64 -5.04
C ASP A 68 -16.43 10.10 -6.31
N ASP A 69 -15.18 9.69 -6.52
CA ASP A 69 -14.41 10.02 -7.73
C ASP A 69 -15.00 9.32 -8.96
N VAL A 70 -15.50 8.09 -8.79
CA VAL A 70 -16.11 7.32 -9.88
C VAL A 70 -17.44 7.93 -10.29
N ILE A 71 -18.27 8.32 -9.32
CA ILE A 71 -19.57 8.97 -9.57
C ILE A 71 -19.36 10.35 -10.21
N GLY A 72 -18.33 11.09 -9.78
CA GLY A 72 -17.94 12.38 -10.35
C GLY A 72 -17.46 12.29 -11.81
N ASP A 73 -16.84 11.18 -12.22
CA ASP A 73 -16.38 10.98 -13.60
C ASP A 73 -17.54 10.55 -14.52
N MET A 74 -18.44 9.68 -14.03
CA MET A 74 -19.65 9.29 -14.79
C MET A 74 -20.58 10.48 -15.04
N SER A 75 -20.72 11.38 -14.07
CA SER A 75 -21.56 12.59 -14.22
C SER A 75 -20.97 13.62 -15.20
N LYS A 76 -19.65 13.61 -15.44
CA LYS A 76 -19.02 14.44 -16.50
C LYS A 76 -19.22 13.87 -17.90
N LEU A 77 -19.31 12.55 -18.03
CA LEU A 77 -19.57 11.87 -19.30
C LEU A 77 -21.01 12.09 -19.77
N ASP A 78 -21.99 12.12 -18.85
CA ASP A 78 -23.40 12.41 -19.16
C ASP A 78 -23.66 13.89 -19.56
N LEU A 79 -22.74 14.81 -19.22
CA LEU A 79 -22.88 16.24 -19.55
C LEU A 79 -22.24 16.62 -20.90
N ALA A 80 -21.63 15.66 -21.60
CA ALA A 80 -20.97 15.86 -22.88
C ALA A 80 -21.84 15.51 -24.09
N HIS A 81 -23.15 15.31 -23.90
CA HIS A 81 -24.10 14.95 -24.95
C HIS A 81 -25.33 15.87 -24.99
#